data_AF-A0A662T4K2-F1
#
_entry.id   AF-A0A662T4K2-F1
#
_cell.length_a   1.000
_cell.length_b   1.000
_cell.length_c   1.000
_cell.angle_alpha   90.00
_cell.angle_beta   90.00
_cell.angle_gamma   90.00
#
_symmetry.space_group_name_H-M   'P 1'
#
loop_
_entity.id
_entity.type
_entity.pdbx_description
1 polymer ?
#
loop_
_entity_poly.entity_id
_entity_poly.type
_entity_poly.pdbx_seq_one_letter_code
_entity_poly.pdbx_strand_id
1 'polypeptide(L)'
;MVDQNHVEYLMRGNLIYVARLVQRYVRESGKKCFTYRGLRAFWSKNKLYKESEWHTIERKIRKMCERGLLKRIVVKKGFVVFCPTQLFWDCLYALDMLKS
;
A
#
# COMPACT_ATOMS: atom_id res chain seq x y z
N MET A 1 2.21 18.05 -10.76
CA MET A 1 2.27 17.22 -11.98
C MET A 1 2.26 15.77 -11.52
N VAL A 2 1.25 14.98 -11.90
CA VAL A 2 1.14 13.57 -11.50
C VAL A 2 2.30 12.80 -12.12
N ASP A 3 3.03 12.03 -11.33
CA ASP A 3 4.12 11.20 -11.81
C ASP A 3 3.55 9.98 -12.56
N GLN A 4 3.49 10.09 -13.89
CA GLN A 4 2.95 9.06 -14.78
C GLN A 4 3.74 7.74 -14.68
N ASN A 5 5.05 7.79 -14.37
CA ASN A 5 5.86 6.58 -14.23
C ASN A 5 5.42 5.76 -13.01
N HIS A 6 5.03 6.42 -11.91
CA HIS A 6 4.56 5.74 -10.71
C HIS A 6 3.14 5.18 -10.88
N VAL A 7 2.27 5.86 -11.62
CA VAL A 7 0.94 5.34 -11.99
C VAL A 7 1.08 4.08 -12.85
N GLU A 8 1.92 4.14 -13.89
CA GLU A 8 2.20 3.00 -14.76
C GLU A 8 2.84 1.84 -13.98
N TYR A 9 3.75 2.14 -13.05
CA TYR A 9 4.36 1.16 -12.17
C TYR A 9 3.31 0.42 -11.32
N LEU A 10 2.32 1.12 -10.79
CA LEU A 10 1.23 0.48 -10.05
C LEU A 10 0.42 -0.47 -10.94
N MET A 11 0.10 -0.03 -12.17
CA MET A 11 -0.69 -0.79 -13.14
C MET A 11 0.06 -2.04 -13.64
N ARG A 12 1.28 -1.87 -14.16
CA ARG A 12 2.08 -2.96 -14.74
C ARG A 12 2.67 -3.91 -13.69
N GLY A 13 2.98 -3.39 -12.50
CA GLY A 13 3.59 -4.17 -11.41
C GLY A 13 2.60 -5.05 -10.63
N ASN A 14 1.31 -5.05 -11.00
CA ASN A 14 0.23 -5.66 -10.23
C ASN A 14 0.25 -5.22 -8.75
N LEU A 15 0.50 -3.93 -8.52
CA LEU A 15 0.56 -3.34 -7.18
C LEU A 15 -0.75 -2.68 -6.78
N ILE A 16 -1.67 -2.47 -7.73
CA ILE A 16 -2.99 -1.87 -7.49
C ILE A 16 -3.68 -2.55 -6.32
N TYR A 17 -3.73 -3.89 -6.29
CA TYR A 17 -4.36 -4.62 -5.20
C TYR A 17 -3.80 -4.22 -3.82
N VAL A 18 -2.47 -4.20 -3.68
CA VAL A 18 -1.82 -3.85 -2.41
C VAL A 18 -2.02 -2.37 -2.08
N ALA A 19 -1.98 -1.49 -3.07
CA ALA A 19 -2.27 -0.08 -2.89
C ALA A 19 -3.70 0.15 -2.39
N ARG A 20 -4.69 -0.56 -2.97
CA ARG A 20 -6.08 -0.50 -2.52
C ARG A 20 -6.29 -1.13 -1.14
N LEU A 21 -5.58 -2.22 -0.83
CA LEU A 21 -5.58 -2.82 0.51
C LEU A 21 -5.06 -1.82 1.56
N VAL A 22 -3.97 -1.12 1.27
CA VAL A 22 -3.41 -0.08 2.15
C VAL A 22 -4.37 1.11 2.27
N GLN A 23 -4.92 1.60 1.16
CA GLN A 23 -5.92 2.68 1.16
C GLN A 23 -7.12 2.31 2.05
N ARG A 24 -7.66 1.10 1.87
CA ARG A 24 -8.81 0.60 2.62
C ARG A 24 -8.49 0.48 4.11
N TYR A 25 -7.33 -0.09 4.45
CA TYR A 25 -6.86 -0.18 5.84
C TYR A 25 -6.80 1.19 6.51
N VAL A 26 -6.16 2.18 5.86
CA VAL A 26 -5.98 3.52 6.41
C VAL A 26 -7.32 4.20 6.66
N ARG A 27 -8.25 4.08 5.71
CA ARG A 27 -9.61 4.64 5.82
C ARG A 27 -10.42 3.99 6.95
N GLU A 28 -10.44 2.67 7.02
CA GLU A 28 -11.28 1.95 8.00
C GLU A 28 -10.69 1.96 9.42
N SER A 29 -9.36 1.95 9.55
CA SER A 29 -8.73 1.96 10.87
C SER A 29 -8.55 3.37 11.46
N GLY A 30 -8.70 4.42 10.64
CA GLY A 30 -8.38 5.80 10.99
C GLY A 30 -6.87 6.06 11.19
N LYS A 31 -6.01 5.07 10.98
CA LYS A 31 -4.57 5.19 11.20
C LYS A 31 -3.87 5.70 9.95
N LYS A 32 -2.96 6.66 10.13
CA LYS A 32 -2.12 7.19 9.03
C LYS A 32 -1.06 6.20 8.52
N CYS A 33 -0.68 5.22 9.34
CA CYS A 33 0.38 4.25 9.04
C CYS A 33 -0.04 2.84 9.50
N PHE A 34 0.67 1.83 9.01
CA PHE A 34 0.39 0.43 9.33
C PHE A 34 1.66 -0.35 9.66
N THR A 35 1.50 -1.47 10.36
CA THR A 35 2.54 -2.51 10.51
C THR A 35 2.17 -3.70 9.64
N TYR A 36 3.14 -4.57 9.33
CA TYR A 36 2.82 -5.85 8.67
C TYR A 36 1.77 -6.64 9.44
N ARG A 37 1.94 -6.77 10.76
CA ARG A 37 0.98 -7.49 11.62
C ARG A 37 -0.42 -6.87 11.58
N GLY A 38 -0.50 -5.53 11.65
CA GLY A 38 -1.76 -4.81 11.62
C GLY A 38 -2.49 -4.97 10.28
N LEU A 39 -1.77 -4.83 9.17
CA LEU A 39 -2.34 -5.01 7.84
C LEU A 39 -2.73 -6.47 7.56
N ARG A 40 -1.93 -7.45 8.04
CA ARG A 40 -2.26 -8.88 7.94
C ARG A 40 -3.53 -9.22 8.68
N ALA A 41 -3.66 -8.73 9.92
CA ALA A 41 -4.86 -8.96 10.72
C ALA A 41 -6.11 -8.39 10.02
N PHE A 42 -6.00 -7.19 9.44
CA PHE A 42 -7.07 -6.61 8.63
C PHE A 42 -7.41 -7.44 7.40
N TRP A 43 -6.40 -7.88 6.66
CA TRP A 43 -6.53 -8.72 5.47
C TRP A 43 -7.21 -10.05 5.77
N SER A 44 -6.81 -10.72 6.86
CA SER A 44 -7.42 -11.96 7.35
C SER A 44 -8.86 -11.75 7.82
N LYS A 45 -9.12 -10.69 8.60
CA LYS A 45 -10.47 -10.35 9.11
C LYS A 45 -11.46 -10.14 7.95
N ASN A 46 -11.01 -9.51 6.87
CA ASN A 46 -11.82 -9.25 5.68
C ASN A 46 -11.84 -10.42 4.68
N LYS A 47 -11.27 -11.57 5.03
CA LYS A 47 -11.23 -12.79 4.19
C LYS A 47 -10.63 -12.56 2.78
N LEU A 48 -9.68 -11.64 2.66
CA LEU A 48 -9.06 -11.24 1.37
C LEU A 48 -7.97 -12.21 0.89
N TYR A 49 -7.88 -13.39 1.50
CA TYR A 49 -6.83 -14.38 1.23
C TYR A 49 -6.93 -15.08 -0.12
N LYS A 50 -8.08 -14.98 -0.77
CA LYS A 50 -8.30 -15.55 -2.09
C LYS A 50 -7.60 -14.77 -3.21
N GLU A 51 -7.19 -13.53 -2.97
CA GLU A 51 -6.67 -12.63 -4.01
C GLU A 51 -5.14 -12.63 -4.14
N SER A 52 -4.40 -12.93 -3.06
CA SER A 52 -2.93 -13.00 -3.07
C SER A 52 -2.39 -13.58 -1.78
N GLU A 53 -1.28 -14.32 -1.84
CA GLU A 53 -0.58 -14.76 -0.64
C GLU A 53 0.05 -13.61 0.15
N TRP A 54 0.07 -13.74 1.47
CA TRP A 54 0.59 -12.70 2.37
C TRP A 54 2.04 -12.32 2.08
N HIS A 55 2.93 -13.28 1.82
CA HIS A 55 4.33 -12.98 1.49
C HIS A 55 4.48 -12.20 0.18
N THR A 56 3.56 -12.38 -0.76
CA THR A 56 3.51 -11.56 -1.98
C THR A 56 3.11 -10.12 -1.66
N ILE A 57 2.16 -9.90 -0.75
CA ILE A 57 1.79 -8.57 -0.25
C ILE A 57 3.00 -7.90 0.42
N GLU A 58 3.74 -8.61 1.26
CA GLU A 58 4.94 -8.08 1.93
C GLU A 58 6.03 -7.65 0.92
N ARG A 59 6.28 -8.47 -0.10
CA ARG A 59 7.23 -8.15 -1.18
C ARG A 59 6.80 -6.90 -1.94
N LYS A 60 5.51 -6.78 -2.27
CA LYS A 60 4.95 -5.61 -2.94
C LYS A 60 5.05 -4.34 -2.08
N ILE A 61 4.81 -4.43 -0.77
CA ILE A 61 5.02 -3.31 0.17
C ILE A 61 6.48 -2.85 0.17
N ARG A 62 7.46 -3.78 0.18
CA ARG A 62 8.89 -3.43 0.10
C ARG A 62 9.22 -2.67 -1.20
N LYS A 63 8.75 -3.18 -2.33
CA LYS A 63 8.91 -2.52 -3.64
C LYS A 63 8.28 -1.11 -3.67
N MET A 64 7.11 -0.94 -3.06
CA MET A 64 6.49 0.39 -2.92
C MET A 64 7.30 1.33 -2.02
N CYS A 65 8.05 0.80 -1.04
CA CYS A 65 9.00 1.61 -0.27
C CYS A 65 10.19 2.05 -1.10
N GLU A 66 10.77 1.14 -1.90
CA GLU A 66 11.90 1.43 -2.81
C GLU A 66 11.56 2.52 -3.83
N ARG A 67 10.28 2.64 -4.19
CA ARG A 67 9.75 3.66 -5.12
C ARG A 67 9.20 4.91 -4.42
N GLY A 68 9.36 5.05 -3.11
CA GLY A 68 8.89 6.24 -2.39
C GLY A 68 7.36 6.38 -2.27
N LEU A 69 6.58 5.37 -2.67
CA LEU A 69 5.12 5.32 -2.46
C LEU A 69 4.80 5.08 -0.97
N LEU A 70 5.61 4.30 -0.30
CA LEU A 70 5.51 4.09 1.14
C LEU A 70 6.81 4.54 1.83
N LYS A 71 6.69 5.18 2.98
CA LYS A 71 7.83 5.45 3.85
C LYS A 71 7.93 4.34 4.90
N ARG A 72 9.05 3.63 4.93
CA ARG A 72 9.39 2.67 5.99
C ARG A 72 10.08 3.40 7.14
N ILE A 73 9.51 3.34 8.34
CA ILE A 73 10.00 4.06 9.52
C ILE A 73 10.29 3.04 10.63
N VAL A 74 11.52 3.02 11.13
CA VAL A 74 11.90 2.27 12.33
C VAL A 74 11.59 3.15 13.53
N VAL A 75 10.57 2.79 14.30
CA VAL A 75 10.15 3.58 15.48
C VAL A 75 10.98 3.19 16.71
N LYS A 76 11.26 1.90 16.84
CA LYS A 76 12.21 1.34 17.84
C LYS A 76 12.74 0.02 17.33
N LYS A 77 13.77 -0.54 17.98
CA LYS A 77 14.36 -1.84 17.60
C LYS A 77 13.26 -2.90 17.44
N GLY A 78 13.20 -3.52 16.26
CA GLY A 78 12.20 -4.53 15.93
C GLY A 78 10.78 -4.03 15.63
N PHE A 79 10.51 -2.71 15.70
CA PHE A 79 9.19 -2.14 15.42
C PHE A 79 9.25 -1.18 14.24
N VAL A 80 8.63 -1.59 13.12
CA VAL A 80 8.61 -0.86 11.86
C VAL A 80 7.18 -0.55 11.46
N VAL A 81 6.96 0.68 11.06
CA VAL A 81 5.70 1.13 10.45
C VAL A 81 5.92 1.59 9.02
N PHE A 82 4.86 1.51 8.23
CA PHE A 82 4.81 1.93 6.84
C PHE A 82 3.74 3.00 6.71
N CYS A 83 4.11 4.15 6.17
CA CYS A 83 3.22 5.29 6.00
C CYS A 83 3.06 5.59 4.52
N PRO A 84 1.84 5.68 3.98
CA PRO A 84 1.62 6.20 2.64
C PRO A 84 2.16 7.61 2.51
N THR A 85 2.87 7.88 1.41
CA THR A 85 3.35 9.22 1.07
C THR A 85 2.28 10.00 0.30
N GLN A 86 2.51 11.29 0.08
CA GLN A 86 1.63 12.08 -0.78
C GLN A 86 1.58 11.49 -2.20
N LEU A 87 2.74 11.07 -2.73
CA LEU A 87 2.85 10.42 -4.04
C LEU A 87 1.94 9.19 -4.17
N PHE A 88 1.83 8.38 -3.12
CA PHE A 88 0.91 7.23 -3.12
C PHE A 88 -0.55 7.65 -3.29
N TRP A 89 -0.98 8.71 -2.61
CA TRP A 89 -2.34 9.21 -2.71
C TRP A 89 -2.60 9.83 -4.08
N ASP A 90 -1.65 10.61 -4.60
CA ASP A 90 -1.75 11.22 -5.93
C ASP A 90 -1.86 10.14 -7.02
N CYS A 91 -1.08 9.06 -6.92
CA CYS A 91 -1.18 7.95 -7.86
C CYS A 91 -2.52 7.21 -7.77
N LEU A 92 -3.06 7.00 -6.56
CA LEU A 92 -4.39 6.38 -6.41
C LEU A 92 -5.51 7.26 -6.97
N TYR A 93 -5.44 8.57 -6.72
CA TYR A 93 -6.39 9.52 -7.28
C TYR A 93 -6.34 9.52 -8.82
N ALA A 94 -5.14 9.56 -9.41
CA ALA A 94 -4.97 9.46 -10.86
C ALA A 94 -5.54 8.14 -11.42
N LEU A 95 -5.36 7.02 -10.73
CA LEU A 95 -5.95 5.72 -11.12
C LEU A 95 -7.48 5.73 -11.07
N ASP A 96 -8.09 6.47 -10.14
CA ASP A 96 -9.54 6.62 -10.05
C ASP A 96 -10.08 7.48 -11.21
N MET A 97 -9.37 8.56 -11.56
CA MET A 97 -9.73 9.42 -12.69
C MET A 97 -9.61 8.71 -14.05
N LEU A 98 -8.66 7.79 -14.23
CA LEU A 98 -8.51 7.00 -15.46
C LEU A 98 -9.62 5.96 -15.69
N LYS A 99 -10.41 5.64 -14.65
CA LYS A 99 -11.53 4.69 -14.73
C LYS A 99 -12.89 5.38 -14.84
N SER A 100 -12.89 6.71 -14.81
CA SER A 100 -14.07 7.58 -14.91
C SER A 100 -14.28 7.96 -16.38
#